data_AF-A0A2W7MGX0-F1
#
_entry.id   AF-A0A2W7MGX0-F1
#
_cell.length_a   1.000
_cell.length_b   1.000
_cell.length_c   1.000
_cell.angle_alpha   90.00
_cell.angle_beta   90.00
_cell.angle_gamma   90.00
#
_symmetry.space_group_name_H-M   'P 1'
#
loop_
_entity.id
_entity.type
_entity.pdbx_description
1 polymer ?
#
loop_
_entity_poly.entity_id
_entity_poly.type
_entity_poly.pdbx_seq_one_letter_code
_entity_poly.pdbx_strand_id
1 'polypeptide(L)' 'MGDIINECKQLMNKYGHLSFVESLPALQNGWWSIGNKHDLTGPQVLNIYLAWRGEENK' A
#
# COMPACT_ATOMS: atom_id res chain seq x y z
N MET A 1 -6.47 -8.56 -8.35
CA MET A 1 -5.83 -7.23 -8.27
C MET A 1 -6.69 -6.19 -7.56
N GLY A 2 -8.01 -6.13 -7.78
CA GLY A 2 -8.90 -5.20 -7.06
C GLY A 2 -8.82 -5.30 -5.53
N ASP A 3 -8.66 -6.52 -4.99
CA ASP A 3 -8.57 -6.74 -3.54
C ASP A 3 -7.31 -6.14 -2.92
N ILE A 4 -6.14 -6.32 -3.57
CA ILE A 4 -4.87 -5.71 -3.15
C ILE A 4 -5.01 -4.19 -3.11
N ILE A 5 -5.55 -3.57 -4.17
CA ILE A 5 -5.72 -2.12 -4.23
C ILE A 5 -6.64 -1.61 -3.11
N ASN A 6 -7.75 -2.31 -2.82
CA ASN A 6 -8.63 -1.93 -1.72
C ASN A 6 -7.94 -2.00 -0.36
N GLU A 7 -7.15 -3.05 -0.09
CA GLU A 7 -6.35 -3.15 1.14
C GLU A 7 -5.31 -2.02 1.21
N CYS A 8 -4.66 -1.68 0.09
CA CYS A 8 -3.74 -0.55 0.02
C CYS A 8 -4.44 0.79 0.33
N LYS A 9 -5.65 1.01 -0.20
CA LYS A 9 -6.45 2.21 0.09
C LYS A 9 -6.82 2.29 1.57
N GLN A 10 -7.18 1.17 2.20
CA GLN A 10 -7.46 1.14 3.64
C GLN A 10 -6.21 1.49 4.46
N LEU A 11 -5.04 0.97 4.07
CA LEU A 11 -3.77 1.29 4.72
C LEU A 11 -3.44 2.79 4.60
N MET A 12 -3.61 3.36 3.41
CA MET A 12 -3.38 4.78 3.15
C MET A 12 -4.39 5.69 3.85
N ASN A 13 -5.66 5.30 3.96
CA ASN A 13 -6.64 6.04 4.74
C ASN A 13 -6.29 6.06 6.23
N LYS A 14 -5.72 4.95 6.74
CA LYS A 14 -5.37 4.82 8.16
C LYS A 14 -4.12 5.60 8.55
N TYR A 15 -3.10 5.65 7.69
CA TYR A 15 -1.78 6.22 8.04
C TYR A 15 -1.34 7.39 7.16
N GLY A 16 -1.97 7.62 6.01
CA GLY A 16 -1.54 8.62 5.04
C GLY A 16 -1.76 10.07 5.46
N HIS A 17 -2.47 10.31 6.56
CA HIS A 17 -2.62 11.62 7.17
C HIS A 17 -1.46 11.98 8.11
N LEU A 18 -0.66 11.00 8.53
CA LEU A 18 0.51 11.22 9.39
C LEU A 18 1.70 11.71 8.55
N SER A 19 2.70 12.31 9.21
CA SER A 19 3.94 12.66 8.52
C SER A 19 4.64 11.42 7.97
N PHE A 20 5.52 11.61 6.98
CA PHE A 20 6.24 10.48 6.39
C PHE A 20 7.03 9.68 7.43
N VAL A 21 7.72 10.37 8.35
CA VAL A 21 8.55 9.71 9.38
C VAL A 21 7.69 8.86 10.33
N GLU A 22 6.52 9.36 10.72
CA GLU A 22 5.61 8.65 11.62
C GLU A 22 4.88 7.50 10.93
N SER A 23 4.49 7.68 9.67
CA SER A 23 3.76 6.67 8.90
C SER A 23 4.66 5.57 8.35
N LEU A 24 5.95 5.84 8.08
CA LEU A 24 6.84 4.92 7.36
C LEU A 24 6.88 3.50 7.95
N PRO A 25 7.09 3.29 9.28
CA PRO A 25 7.13 1.95 9.85
C PRO A 25 5.79 1.21 9.70
N ALA A 26 4.66 1.93 9.89
CA ALA A 26 3.33 1.36 9.78
C ALA A 26 2.98 1.00 8.33
N LEU A 27 3.35 1.86 7.38
CA LEU A 27 3.17 1.62 5.95
C LEU A 27 4.01 0.43 5.49
N GLN A 28 5.31 0.37 5.83
CA GLN A 28 6.17 -0.76 5.47
C GLN A 28 5.62 -2.09 5.97
N ASN A 29 5.23 -2.16 7.24
CA ASN A 29 4.63 -3.36 7.81
C ASN A 29 3.29 -3.71 7.15
N GLY A 30 2.47 -2.70 6.83
CA GLY A 30 1.22 -2.88 6.12
C GLY A 30 1.42 -3.47 4.73
N TRP A 31 2.39 -2.96 3.95
CA TRP A 31 2.73 -3.49 2.63
C TRP A 31 3.21 -4.94 2.70
N TRP A 32 4.05 -5.29 3.67
CA TRP A 32 4.47 -6.66 3.91
C TRP A 32 3.31 -7.57 4.33
N SER A 33 2.42 -7.09 5.19
CA SER A 33 1.26 -7.86 5.62
C SER A 33 0.30 -8.15 4.46
N ILE A 34 0.01 -7.15 3.61
CA ILE A 34 -0.77 -7.35 2.40
C ILE A 34 -0.04 -8.32 1.46
N GLY A 35 1.27 -8.13 1.26
CA GLY A 35 2.06 -9.00 0.41
C GLY A 35 1.97 -10.46 0.80
N ASN A 36 2.16 -10.77 2.09
CA ASN A 36 2.10 -12.13 2.60
C ASN A 36 0.73 -12.81 2.40
N LYS A 37 -0.38 -12.06 2.34
CA LYS A 37 -1.72 -12.63 2.07
C LYS A 37 -1.91 -13.03 0.61
N HIS A 38 -1.15 -12.41 -0.29
CA HIS A 38 -1.30 -12.53 -1.75
C HIS A 38 -0.06 -13.16 -2.40
N ASP A 39 0.81 -13.82 -1.62
CA ASP A 39 2.08 -14.39 -2.07
C ASP A 39 3.00 -13.39 -2.81
N LEU A 40 3.03 -12.16 -2.31
CA LEU A 40 3.85 -11.05 -2.81
C LEU A 40 4.78 -10.51 -1.72
N THR A 41 5.82 -9.81 -2.13
CA THR A 41 6.66 -9.01 -1.24
C THR A 41 6.06 -7.62 -1.01
N GLY A 42 6.39 -6.98 0.12
CA GLY A 42 5.98 -5.60 0.40
C GLY A 42 6.30 -4.62 -0.73
N PRO A 43 7.52 -4.63 -1.32
CA PRO A 43 7.85 -3.80 -2.48
C PRO A 43 6.97 -4.05 -3.71
N GLN A 44 6.59 -5.31 -4.00
CA GLN A 44 5.68 -5.61 -5.12
C GLN A 44 4.30 -5.00 -4.88
N VAL A 45 3.76 -5.08 -3.65
CA VAL A 45 2.48 -4.44 -3.31
C VAL A 45 2.55 -2.93 -3.47
N LEU A 46 3.63 -2.29 -3.01
CA LEU A 46 3.83 -0.86 -3.19
C LEU A 46 3.85 -0.48 -4.69
N ASN A 47 4.57 -1.23 -5.52
CA ASN A 47 4.64 -0.99 -6.96
C ASN A 47 3.26 -1.12 -7.63
N ILE A 48 2.48 -2.13 -7.25
CA ILE A 48 1.09 -2.32 -7.75
C ILE A 48 0.23 -1.10 -7.37
N TYR A 49 0.32 -0.63 -6.13
CA TYR A 49 -0.43 0.53 -5.68
C TYR A 49 -0.03 1.82 -6.41
N LEU A 50 1.27 2.06 -6.61
CA LEU A 50 1.77 3.23 -7.32
C LEU A 50 1.39 3.22 -8.81
N ALA A 51 1.42 2.05 -9.46
CA ALA A 51 0.98 1.89 -10.85
C ALA A 51 -0.50 2.26 -11.01
N TRP A 52 -1.37 1.67 -10.16
CA TRP A 52 -2.80 1.99 -10.14
C TRP A 52 -3.07 3.48 -9.90
N ARG A 53 -2.40 4.08 -8.89
CA ARG A 53 -2.56 5.51 -8.59
C ARG A 53 -2.11 6.40 -9.74
N GLY A 54 -1.08 5.99 -10.48
CA GLY A 54 -0.59 6.69 -11.68
C GLY A 54 -1.55 6.60 -12.87
N GLU A 55 -2.40 5.57 -12.94
CA GLU A 55 -3.46 5.43 -13.94
C GLU A 55 -4.72 6.23 -13.55
N GLU A 56 -5.08 6.28 -12.27
CA GLU A 56 -6.24 7.03 -11.76
C GLU A 56 -6.10 8.55 -11.91
N ASN A 57 -4.87 9.08 -11.90
CA ASN A 57 -4.58 10.51 -12.00
C ASN A 57 -4.26 10.98 -13.44
N LYS A 58 -4.59 10.16 -14.46
CA LYS A 58 -4.54 10.54 -15.87
C LYS A 58 -5.94 10.85 -16.39
#